data_AF-A0A4V2UYV7-F1
#
_entry.id   AF-A0A4V2UYV7-F1
#
_cell.length_a   1.000
_cell.length_b   1.000
_cell.length_c   1.000
_cell.angle_alpha   90.00
_cell.angle_beta   90.00
_cell.angle_gamma   90.00
#
_symmetry.space_group_name_H-M   'P 1'
#
loop_
_entity.id
_entity.type
_entity.pdbx_description
1 polymer ?
#
loop_
_entity_poly.entity_id
_entity_poly.type
_entity_poly.pdbx_seq_one_letter_code
_entity_poly.pdbx_strand_id
1 'polypeptide(L)'
;MSYSFTATETKTFTLTHARHLAAKVAADLKRLQRLYGHITDQRIAEFEGEATELLRQGYLETVTYGFRREGSWTEPTLRYTASELENGGTDDDPGRVRPGIDISGASFHSYLTYNSAWWALTPDQRAAIEGQLPLQRTGQAEPLVNGYFVDDKTYSSGGRSLGRSSVRSY
;
A
#
# COMPACT_ATOMS: atom_id res chain seq x y z
N MET A 1 21.65 -7.37 -35.12
CA MET A 1 20.46 -6.50 -35.15
C MET A 1 19.46 -7.06 -34.14
N SER A 2 19.40 -6.48 -32.95
CA SER A 2 18.47 -6.89 -31.89
C SER A 2 17.19 -6.06 -32.06
N TYR A 3 16.09 -6.72 -32.44
CA TYR A 3 14.79 -6.07 -32.52
C TYR A 3 14.16 -6.10 -31.12
N SER A 4 14.05 -4.95 -30.47
CA SER A 4 13.24 -4.78 -29.27
C SER A 4 11.79 -4.58 -29.72
N PHE A 5 10.91 -5.52 -29.38
CA PHE A 5 9.47 -5.36 -29.55
C PHE A 5 8.91 -4.80 -28.24
N THR A 6 8.58 -3.51 -28.23
CA THR A 6 7.75 -2.92 -27.17
C THR A 6 6.30 -3.13 -27.58
N ALA A 7 5.69 -4.22 -27.10
CA ALA A 7 4.26 -4.43 -27.27
C ALA A 7 3.54 -3.75 -26.10
N THR A 8 3.06 -2.53 -26.30
CA THR A 8 2.17 -1.87 -25.33
C THR A 8 0.81 -2.55 -25.39
N GLU A 9 0.64 -3.63 -24.61
CA GLU A 9 -0.69 -4.19 -24.35
C GLU A 9 -1.42 -3.28 -23.37
N THR A 10 -2.39 -2.49 -23.85
CA THR A 10 -3.29 -1.72 -22.98
C THR A 10 -4.24 -2.69 -22.26
N LYS A 11 -3.80 -3.24 -21.11
CA LYS A 11 -4.66 -4.03 -20.23
C LYS A 11 -5.57 -3.09 -19.45
N THR A 12 -6.88 -3.21 -19.65
CA THR A 12 -7.85 -2.46 -18.84
C THR A 12 -7.75 -2.91 -17.38
N PHE A 13 -7.36 -2.01 -16.48
CA PHE A 13 -7.33 -2.29 -15.05
C PHE A 13 -8.77 -2.42 -14.52
N THR A 14 -9.10 -3.53 -13.87
CA THR A 14 -10.46 -3.84 -13.41
C THR A 14 -10.51 -3.94 -11.89
N LEU A 15 -11.74 -3.94 -11.34
CA LEU A 15 -11.96 -4.20 -9.91
C LEU A 15 -11.34 -5.54 -9.45
N THR A 16 -11.33 -6.57 -10.31
CA THR A 16 -10.72 -7.86 -10.00
C THR A 16 -9.21 -7.73 -9.80
N HIS A 17 -8.52 -6.95 -10.65
CA HIS A 17 -7.09 -6.68 -10.51
C HIS A 17 -6.81 -5.87 -9.23
N ALA A 18 -7.63 -4.88 -8.93
CA ALA A 18 -7.54 -4.09 -7.69
C ALA A 18 -7.69 -4.96 -6.43
N ARG A 19 -8.72 -5.84 -6.41
CA ARG A 19 -8.94 -6.79 -5.31
C ARG A 19 -7.79 -7.76 -5.16
N HIS A 20 -7.21 -8.24 -6.26
CA HIS A 20 -6.06 -9.15 -6.19
C HIS A 20 -4.86 -8.49 -5.50
N LEU A 21 -4.54 -7.24 -5.84
CA LEU A 21 -3.47 -6.49 -5.20
C LEU A 21 -3.79 -6.17 -3.73
N ALA A 22 -5.00 -5.71 -3.44
CA ALA A 22 -5.43 -5.41 -2.08
C ALA A 22 -5.44 -6.66 -1.17
N ALA A 23 -5.80 -7.83 -1.70
CA ALA A 23 -5.75 -9.08 -0.95
C ALA A 23 -4.33 -9.47 -0.52
N LYS A 24 -3.30 -9.15 -1.32
CA LYS A 24 -1.90 -9.35 -0.92
C LYS A 24 -1.47 -8.41 0.20
N VAL A 25 -1.90 -7.15 0.15
CA VAL A 25 -1.72 -6.18 1.26
C VAL A 25 -2.43 -6.69 2.52
N ALA A 26 -3.68 -7.16 2.40
CA ALA A 26 -4.42 -7.72 3.52
C ALA A 26 -3.75 -8.96 4.13
N ALA A 27 -3.17 -9.83 3.29
CA ALA A 27 -2.40 -10.99 3.74
C ALA A 27 -1.14 -10.59 4.54
N ASP A 28 -0.44 -9.54 4.10
CA ASP A 28 0.69 -8.97 4.85
C ASP A 28 0.25 -8.40 6.20
N LEU A 29 -0.87 -7.67 6.24
CA LEU A 29 -1.43 -7.13 7.47
C LEU A 29 -1.88 -8.24 8.43
N LYS A 30 -2.47 -9.32 7.93
CA LYS A 30 -2.78 -10.52 8.74
C LYS A 30 -1.52 -11.16 9.30
N ARG A 31 -0.41 -11.14 8.56
CA ARG A 31 0.88 -11.62 9.07
C ARG A 31 1.41 -10.71 10.19
N LEU A 32 1.31 -9.40 10.01
CA LEU A 32 1.69 -8.41 11.02
C LEU A 32 0.85 -8.58 12.29
N GLN A 33 -0.47 -8.71 12.15
CA GLN A 33 -1.39 -9.02 13.25
C GLN A 33 -0.99 -10.30 13.99
N ARG A 34 -0.69 -11.39 13.28
CA ARG A 34 -0.28 -12.67 13.92
C ARG A 34 1.02 -12.58 14.69
N LEU A 35 1.96 -11.73 14.26
CA LEU A 35 3.28 -11.62 14.86
C LEU A 35 3.33 -10.58 15.99
N TYR A 36 2.57 -9.50 15.87
CA TYR A 36 2.71 -8.32 16.72
C TYR A 36 1.41 -7.91 17.41
N GLY A 37 0.25 -8.42 16.98
CA GLY A 37 -1.05 -7.97 17.47
C GLY A 37 -1.42 -6.57 16.95
N HIS A 38 -2.29 -5.88 17.69
CA HIS A 38 -2.71 -4.48 17.46
C HIS A 38 -3.62 -4.17 16.25
N ILE A 39 -3.83 -5.09 15.32
CA ILE A 39 -4.77 -4.92 14.21
C ILE A 39 -5.91 -5.93 14.36
N THR A 40 -7.16 -5.49 14.22
CA THR A 40 -8.33 -6.38 14.20
C THR A 40 -8.63 -6.83 12.77
N ASP A 41 -9.28 -7.98 12.60
CA ASP A 41 -9.67 -8.47 11.28
C ASP A 41 -10.60 -7.50 10.55
N GLN A 42 -11.49 -6.83 11.30
CA GLN A 42 -12.35 -5.77 10.77
C GLN A 42 -11.51 -4.63 10.18
N ARG A 43 -10.47 -4.19 10.88
CA ARG A 43 -9.62 -3.09 10.42
C ARG A 43 -8.83 -3.46 9.17
N ILE A 44 -8.40 -4.72 9.05
CA ILE A 44 -7.75 -5.24 7.85
C ILE A 44 -8.72 -5.21 6.66
N ALA A 45 -9.98 -5.61 6.86
CA ALA A 45 -11.00 -5.56 5.81
C ALA A 45 -11.32 -4.11 5.37
N GLU A 46 -11.35 -3.15 6.30
CA GLU A 46 -11.49 -1.73 5.99
C GLU A 46 -10.33 -1.22 5.11
N PHE A 47 -9.08 -1.57 5.46
CA PHE A 47 -7.91 -1.20 4.65
C PHE A 47 -7.89 -1.87 3.29
N GLU A 48 -8.30 -3.13 3.19
CA GLU A 48 -8.43 -3.85 1.92
C GLU A 48 -9.46 -3.17 1.01
N GLY A 49 -10.62 -2.78 1.56
CA GLY A 49 -11.67 -2.07 0.83
C GLY A 49 -11.21 -0.69 0.34
N GLU A 50 -10.55 0.09 1.21
CA GLU A 50 -9.99 1.39 0.85
C GLU A 50 -8.95 1.26 -0.27
N ALA A 51 -7.98 0.35 -0.11
CA ALA A 51 -6.94 0.13 -1.11
C ALA A 51 -7.55 -0.35 -2.44
N THR A 52 -8.56 -1.21 -2.40
CA THR A 52 -9.25 -1.69 -3.61
C THR A 52 -9.89 -0.54 -4.38
N GLU A 53 -10.64 0.34 -3.72
CA GLU A 53 -11.31 1.45 -4.39
C GLU A 53 -10.31 2.49 -4.93
N LEU A 54 -9.31 2.86 -4.14
CA LEU A 54 -8.29 3.82 -4.58
C LEU A 54 -7.41 3.27 -5.70
N LEU A 55 -7.08 1.98 -5.68
CA LEU A 55 -6.40 1.31 -6.78
C LEU A 55 -7.31 1.24 -8.01
N ARG A 56 -8.58 0.86 -7.86
CA ARG A 56 -9.53 0.80 -8.99
C ARG A 56 -9.63 2.15 -9.70
N GLN A 57 -9.76 3.21 -8.94
CA GLN A 57 -9.90 4.57 -9.47
C GLN A 57 -8.55 5.18 -9.89
N GLY A 58 -7.43 4.61 -9.43
CA GLY A 58 -6.09 5.06 -9.79
C GLY A 58 -5.66 6.34 -9.08
N TYR A 59 -6.07 6.53 -7.82
CA TYR A 59 -5.74 7.70 -7.01
C TYR A 59 -4.70 7.42 -5.93
N LEU A 60 -4.35 6.14 -5.72
CA LEU A 60 -3.33 5.73 -4.77
C LEU A 60 -1.92 6.04 -5.31
N GLU A 61 -1.09 6.70 -4.51
CA GLU A 61 0.35 6.81 -4.77
C GLU A 61 1.12 5.90 -3.82
N THR A 62 1.06 6.18 -2.52
CA THR A 62 1.66 5.32 -1.50
C THR A 62 0.70 5.05 -0.37
N VAL A 63 0.78 3.86 0.21
CA VAL A 63 0.15 3.57 1.49
C VAL A 63 1.12 2.85 2.42
N THR A 64 1.21 3.35 3.64
CA THR A 64 2.11 2.86 4.68
C THR A 64 1.29 2.37 5.86
N TYR A 65 1.55 1.14 6.31
CA TYR A 65 0.94 0.52 7.47
C TYR A 65 2.03 -0.02 8.39
N GLY A 66 1.97 0.31 9.67
CA GLY A 66 3.00 -0.16 10.58
C GLY A 66 2.99 0.54 11.93
N PHE A 67 4.12 0.48 12.61
CA PHE A 67 4.27 0.99 13.96
C PHE A 67 5.02 2.32 13.96
N ARG A 68 4.47 3.29 14.69
CA ARG A 68 5.04 4.61 14.89
C ARG A 68 5.47 4.77 16.34
N ARG A 69 6.72 5.17 16.56
CA ARG A 69 7.29 5.55 17.86
C ARG A 69 7.80 6.98 17.77
N GLU A 70 7.43 7.83 18.72
CA GLU A 70 7.90 9.23 18.78
C GLU A 70 7.72 10.02 17.48
N GLY A 71 6.63 9.77 16.77
CA GLY A 71 6.37 10.48 15.54
C GLY A 71 7.00 9.88 14.28
N SER A 72 7.81 8.81 14.40
CA SER A 72 8.53 8.17 13.28
C SER A 72 8.13 6.72 13.06
N TRP A 73 8.09 6.27 11.80
CA TRP A 73 7.92 4.87 11.43
C TRP A 73 9.11 4.03 11.93
N THR A 74 8.79 2.86 12.47
CA THR A 74 9.76 1.89 13.01
C THR A 74 9.48 0.50 12.43
N GLU A 75 10.44 -0.41 12.51
CA GLU A 75 10.14 -1.82 12.20
C GLU A 75 9.05 -2.35 13.14
N PRO A 76 8.10 -3.17 12.68
CA PRO A 76 7.81 -3.58 11.30
C PRO A 76 6.78 -2.64 10.62
N THR A 77 7.24 -1.79 9.70
CA THR A 77 6.37 -0.94 8.87
C THR A 77 6.51 -1.30 7.40
N LEU A 78 5.37 -1.44 6.72
CA LEU A 78 5.27 -1.80 5.31
C LEU A 78 4.70 -0.61 4.52
N ARG A 79 5.40 -0.21 3.47
CA ARG A 79 4.98 0.80 2.50
C ARG A 79 4.70 0.12 1.17
N TYR A 80 3.62 0.51 0.51
CA TYR A 80 3.22 0.05 -0.81
C TYR A 80 3.13 1.24 -1.74
N THR A 81 3.90 1.24 -2.81
CA THR A 81 3.94 2.30 -3.82
C THR A 81 3.30 1.80 -5.10
N ALA A 82 2.26 2.48 -5.55
CA ALA A 82 1.57 2.16 -6.78
C ALA A 82 2.32 2.70 -7.99
N SER A 83 2.45 1.86 -9.02
CA SER A 83 3.05 2.23 -10.29
C SER A 83 2.34 1.56 -11.45
N GLU A 84 2.42 2.19 -12.62
CA GLU A 84 2.01 1.56 -13.87
C GLU A 84 3.10 0.62 -14.35
N LEU A 85 2.69 -0.46 -15.00
CA LEU A 85 3.58 -1.52 -15.41
C LEU A 85 3.45 -1.73 -16.92
N GLU A 86 4.44 -1.23 -17.66
CA GLU A 86 4.43 -1.23 -19.13
C GLU A 86 4.68 -2.62 -19.74
N ASN A 87 5.48 -3.47 -19.07
CA ASN A 87 5.80 -4.83 -19.50
C ASN A 87 5.81 -5.75 -18.28
N GLY A 88 5.23 -6.95 -18.42
CA GLY A 88 5.03 -7.99 -17.39
C GLY A 88 5.87 -7.87 -16.12
N GLY A 89 5.19 -7.87 -14.97
CA GLY A 89 5.78 -7.54 -13.69
C GLY A 89 6.06 -8.77 -12.86
N THR A 90 7.01 -8.66 -11.94
CA THR A 90 7.13 -9.63 -10.84
C THR A 90 5.84 -9.58 -10.02
N ASP A 91 5.26 -10.74 -9.79
CA ASP A 91 4.10 -10.89 -8.92
C ASP A 91 4.44 -11.83 -7.77
N ASP A 92 5.01 -11.28 -6.70
CA ASP A 92 5.48 -12.04 -5.54
C ASP A 92 4.32 -12.52 -4.66
N ASP A 93 4.55 -13.62 -3.94
CA ASP A 93 3.66 -14.06 -2.87
C ASP A 93 3.74 -13.12 -1.65
N PRO A 94 2.62 -12.84 -0.95
CA PRO A 94 2.64 -12.03 0.26
C PRO A 94 3.38 -12.73 1.42
N GLY A 95 3.77 -11.94 2.41
CA GLY A 95 4.38 -12.38 3.67
C GLY A 95 5.81 -11.89 3.86
N ARG A 96 6.65 -12.70 4.51
CA ARG A 96 8.04 -12.35 4.90
C ARG A 96 8.16 -11.11 5.80
N VAL A 97 7.10 -10.78 6.56
CA VAL A 97 7.19 -9.84 7.68
C VAL A 97 8.15 -10.44 8.71
N ARG A 98 9.19 -9.70 9.08
CA ARG A 98 10.18 -10.17 10.06
C ARG A 98 9.51 -10.35 11.42
N PRO A 99 9.71 -11.47 12.13
CA PRO A 99 9.28 -11.65 13.51
C PRO A 99 10.32 -11.10 14.50
N GLY A 100 9.91 -10.90 15.76
CA GLY A 100 10.82 -10.62 16.87
C GLY A 100 11.32 -9.18 16.99
N ILE A 101 10.67 -8.22 16.32
CA ILE A 101 10.99 -6.80 16.46
C ILE A 101 10.34 -6.24 17.73
N ASP A 102 11.07 -5.39 18.46
CA ASP A 102 10.52 -4.71 19.62
C ASP A 102 9.63 -3.52 19.22
N ILE A 103 8.33 -3.67 19.47
CA ILE A 103 7.29 -2.67 19.26
C ILE A 103 6.91 -1.91 20.56
N SER A 104 7.66 -2.07 21.64
CA SER A 104 7.39 -1.40 22.92
C SER A 104 7.30 0.13 22.74
N GLY A 105 6.24 0.76 23.26
CA GLY A 105 6.01 2.20 23.09
C GLY A 105 5.70 2.65 21.66
N ALA A 106 5.50 1.73 20.71
CA ALA A 106 5.05 2.03 19.36
C ALA A 106 3.55 1.71 19.20
N SER A 107 2.85 2.53 18.42
CA SER A 107 1.43 2.34 18.13
C SER A 107 1.22 2.03 16.65
N PHE A 108 0.21 1.22 16.33
CA PHE A 108 -0.12 0.95 14.93
C PHE A 108 -0.79 2.17 14.29
N HIS A 109 -0.29 2.58 13.13
CA HIS A 109 -0.83 3.66 12.31
C HIS A 109 -0.89 3.27 10.84
N SER A 110 -1.71 4.01 10.09
CA SER A 110 -1.72 3.97 8.63
C SER A 110 -1.61 5.38 8.07
N TYR A 111 -0.89 5.55 6.98
CA TYR A 111 -0.74 6.82 6.28
C TYR A 111 -0.79 6.58 4.78
N LEU A 112 -1.46 7.45 4.06
CA LEU A 112 -1.70 7.30 2.63
C LEU A 112 -1.39 8.62 1.94
N THR A 113 -0.71 8.55 0.80
CA THR A 113 -0.54 9.67 -0.12
C THR A 113 -1.29 9.39 -1.40
N TYR A 114 -1.97 10.43 -1.88
CA TYR A 114 -2.68 10.40 -3.14
C TYR A 114 -1.79 10.93 -4.26
N ASN A 115 -1.96 10.37 -5.46
CA ASN A 115 -1.17 10.77 -6.63
C ASN A 115 -1.66 12.10 -7.24
N SER A 116 -0.96 12.59 -8.26
CA SER A 116 -1.32 13.82 -8.97
C SER A 116 -2.73 13.79 -9.57
N ALA A 117 -3.23 12.63 -10.01
CA ALA A 117 -4.57 12.49 -10.56
C ALA A 117 -5.66 12.80 -9.52
N TRP A 118 -5.44 12.43 -8.25
CA TRP A 118 -6.33 12.84 -7.15
C TRP A 118 -6.35 14.34 -6.94
N TRP A 119 -5.18 14.98 -6.95
CA TRP A 119 -5.06 16.42 -6.74
C TRP A 119 -5.58 17.24 -7.92
N ALA A 120 -5.74 16.63 -9.10
CA ALA A 120 -6.41 17.24 -10.24
C ALA A 120 -7.95 17.25 -10.12
N LEU A 121 -8.53 16.47 -9.19
CA LEU A 121 -9.98 16.45 -8.96
C LEU A 121 -10.47 17.71 -8.24
N THR A 122 -11.73 18.06 -8.48
CA THR A 122 -12.39 19.12 -7.72
C THR A 122 -12.59 18.70 -6.26
N PRO A 123 -12.75 19.66 -5.32
CA PRO A 123 -13.10 19.34 -3.94
C PRO A 123 -14.35 18.46 -3.81
N ASP A 124 -15.39 18.72 -4.61
CA ASP A 124 -16.64 17.95 -4.57
C ASP A 124 -16.44 16.50 -5.05
N GLN A 125 -15.61 16.29 -6.08
CA GLN A 125 -15.26 14.96 -6.56
C GLN A 125 -14.50 14.17 -5.48
N ARG A 126 -13.53 14.82 -4.82
CA ARG A 126 -12.79 14.19 -3.72
C ARG A 126 -13.70 13.84 -2.55
N ALA A 127 -14.57 14.76 -2.15
CA ALA A 127 -15.54 14.51 -1.07
C ALA A 127 -16.51 13.37 -1.41
N ALA A 128 -16.96 13.26 -2.65
CA ALA A 128 -17.80 12.15 -3.10
C ALA A 128 -17.08 10.80 -3.04
N ILE A 129 -15.79 10.76 -3.38
CA ILE A 129 -14.98 9.54 -3.31
C ILE A 129 -14.67 9.19 -1.86
N GLU A 130 -14.20 10.16 -1.05
CA GLU A 130 -13.94 9.99 0.37
C GLU A 130 -15.19 9.48 1.11
N GLY A 131 -16.37 10.01 0.80
CA GLY A 131 -17.64 9.56 1.38
C GLY A 131 -18.03 8.11 1.04
N GLN A 132 -17.43 7.49 0.03
CA GLN A 132 -17.62 6.08 -0.32
C GLN A 132 -16.60 5.16 0.34
N LEU A 133 -15.49 5.69 0.86
CA LEU A 133 -14.44 4.88 1.46
C LEU A 133 -14.90 4.33 2.82
N PRO A 134 -14.55 3.07 3.14
CA PRO A 134 -14.84 2.48 4.45
C PRO A 134 -14.06 3.16 5.57
N LEU A 135 -12.97 3.86 5.21
CA LEU A 135 -12.10 4.59 6.11
C LEU A 135 -12.15 6.08 5.80
N GLN A 136 -12.48 6.88 6.81
CA GLN A 136 -12.35 8.33 6.75
C GLN A 136 -10.98 8.74 7.28
N ARG A 137 -10.11 9.24 6.40
CA ARG A 137 -8.77 9.72 6.76
C ARG A 137 -8.81 11.19 7.16
N THR A 138 -7.97 11.56 8.12
CA THR A 138 -7.71 12.95 8.47
C THR A 138 -6.33 13.37 7.94
N GLY A 139 -6.24 14.59 7.41
CA GLY A 139 -4.98 15.16 6.98
C GLY A 139 -4.02 15.32 8.16
N GLN A 140 -2.82 14.76 8.03
CA GLN A 140 -1.72 14.88 8.99
C GLN A 140 -0.41 15.01 8.20
N ALA A 141 0.64 15.56 8.83
CA ALA A 141 1.97 15.57 8.24
C ALA A 141 2.50 14.14 8.07
N GLU A 142 3.23 13.88 6.98
CA GLU A 142 3.86 12.57 6.77
C GLU A 142 4.82 12.25 7.92
N PRO A 143 4.69 11.09 8.58
CA PRO A 143 5.61 10.70 9.63
C PRO A 143 7.03 10.50 9.08
N LEU A 144 8.02 10.90 9.88
CA LEU A 144 9.43 10.58 9.61
C LEU A 144 9.67 9.07 9.68
N VAL A 145 10.85 8.62 9.27
CA VAL A 145 11.26 7.22 9.36
C VAL A 145 12.46 7.12 10.29
N ASN A 146 12.36 6.26 11.32
CA ASN A 146 13.49 5.89 12.14
C ASN A 146 14.14 4.64 11.55
N GLY A 147 15.05 4.86 10.61
CA GLY A 147 15.64 3.82 9.77
C GLY A 147 15.58 4.22 8.29
N TYR A 148 15.49 3.23 7.42
CA TYR A 148 15.36 3.42 5.97
C TYR A 148 14.39 2.40 5.37
N PHE A 149 13.78 2.73 4.22
CA PHE A 149 12.94 1.78 3.49
C PHE A 149 13.81 0.88 2.60
N VAL A 150 13.49 -0.41 2.58
CA VAL A 150 14.10 -1.39 1.68
C VAL A 150 13.01 -2.09 0.90
N ASP A 151 13.09 -1.98 -0.42
CA ASP A 151 12.22 -2.70 -1.34
C ASP A 151 12.44 -4.21 -1.19
N ASP A 152 11.36 -4.96 -1.01
CA ASP A 152 11.45 -6.38 -0.68
C ASP A 152 10.48 -7.29 -1.45
N LYS A 153 9.37 -6.75 -1.98
CA LYS A 153 8.41 -7.48 -2.81
C LYS A 153 7.78 -6.57 -3.84
N THR A 154 7.30 -7.17 -4.92
CA THR A 154 6.45 -6.49 -5.91
C THR A 154 5.21 -7.32 -6.17
N TYR A 155 4.04 -6.70 -6.09
CA TYR A 155 2.77 -7.32 -6.48
C TYR A 155 2.31 -6.70 -7.79
N SER A 156 1.85 -7.49 -8.75
CA SER A 156 1.40 -6.94 -10.03
C SER A 156 0.14 -7.64 -10.53
N SER A 157 -0.77 -6.84 -11.11
CA SER A 157 -2.01 -7.34 -11.69
C SER A 157 -2.55 -6.34 -12.70
N GLY A 158 -2.98 -6.82 -13.86
CA GLY A 158 -3.71 -6.00 -14.83
C GLY A 158 -2.97 -4.77 -15.34
N GLY A 159 -1.64 -4.81 -15.49
CA GLY A 159 -0.85 -3.67 -15.96
C GLY A 159 -0.51 -2.63 -14.87
N ARG A 160 -0.75 -2.95 -13.59
CA ARG A 160 -0.29 -2.14 -12.45
C ARG A 160 0.54 -2.98 -11.51
N SER A 161 1.41 -2.30 -10.75
CA SER A 161 2.18 -2.89 -9.66
C SER A 161 2.09 -2.11 -8.37
N LEU A 162 2.30 -2.82 -7.27
CA LEU A 162 2.55 -2.31 -5.94
C LEU A 162 3.96 -2.77 -5.52
N GLY A 163 4.91 -1.84 -5.50
CA GLY A 163 6.22 -2.08 -4.90
C GLY A 163 6.09 -2.01 -3.38
N ARG A 164 6.50 -3.06 -2.68
CA ARG A 164 6.51 -3.11 -1.22
C ARG A 164 7.91 -2.81 -0.70
N SER A 165 7.98 -1.88 0.24
CA SER A 165 9.18 -1.54 0.98
C SER A 165 8.93 -1.74 2.47
N SER A 166 9.87 -2.36 3.17
CA SER A 166 9.83 -2.53 4.62
C SER A 166 10.80 -1.54 5.27
N VAL A 167 10.42 -0.94 6.40
CA VAL A 167 11.37 -0.18 7.23
C VAL A 167 12.46 -1.14 7.72
N ARG A 168 13.69 -0.62 7.79
CA ARG A 168 14.86 -1.24 8.39
C ARG A 168 15.50 -0.31 9.41
N SER A 169 15.80 -0.83 10.59
CA SER A 169 16.65 -0.11 11.55
C SER A 169 18.07 0.03 10.99
N TYR A 170 18.78 1.08 11.42
CA TYR A 170 20.20 1.31 11.12
C TYR A 170 21.10 0.17 11.65
#